data_AF-A0A848D4I5-F1
#
_entry.id   AF-A0A848D4I5-F1
#
_cell.length_a   1.000
_cell.length_b   1.000
_cell.length_c   1.000
_cell.angle_alpha   90.00
_cell.angle_beta   90.00
_cell.angle_gamma   90.00
#
_symmetry.space_group_name_H-M   'P 1'
#
loop_
_entity.id
_entity.type
_entity.pdbx_description
1 polymer ?
#
loop_
_entity_poly.entity_id
_entity_poly.type
_entity_poly.pdbx_seq_one_letter_code
_entity_poly.pdbx_strand_id
1 'polypeptide(L)' 'MKAIKEIQGELEEVFPDYILVNMDGQHYHVRWEGIVYI' A
#
# COMPACT_ATOMS: atom_id res chain seq x y z
N MET A 1 -0.21 -19.47 -6.60
CA MET A 1 0.81 -18.57 -6.04
C MET A 1 0.20 -17.17 -6.04
N LYS A 2 0.07 -16.50 -4.88
CA LYS A 2 -0.37 -15.09 -4.89
C LYS A 2 0.80 -14.25 -5.38
N ALA A 3 0.57 -13.38 -6.37
CA ALA A 3 1.61 -12.49 -6.86
C ALA A 3 1.93 -11.45 -5.78
N ILE A 4 3.20 -11.35 -5.40
CA ILE A 4 3.70 -10.26 -4.56
C ILE A 4 4.03 -9.12 -5.52
N LYS A 5 3.45 -7.95 -5.29
CA LYS A 5 3.74 -6.72 -6.04
C LYS A 5 4.41 -5.74 -5.11
N GLU A 6 5.55 -5.22 -5.52
CA GLU A 6 6.17 -4.09 -4.86
C GLU A 6 5.46 -2.80 -5.27
N ILE A 7 5.17 -1.94 -4.30
CA ILE A 7 4.58 -0.62 -4.52
C ILE A 7 5.59 0.39 -3.99
N GLN A 8 6.10 1.24 -4.88
CA GLN A 8 6.95 2.37 -4.52
C GLN A 8 6.15 3.65 -4.80
N GLY A 9 5.75 4.33 -3.74
CA GLY A 9 4.90 5.51 -3.83
C GLY A 9 5.01 6.37 -2.57
N GLU A 10 4.31 7.50 -2.58
CA GLU A 10 4.25 8.40 -1.43
C GLU A 10 3.16 7.92 -0.46
N LEU A 11 3.51 7.80 0.82
CA LEU A 11 2.53 7.56 1.89
C LEU A 11 1.76 8.85 2.14
N GLU A 12 0.48 8.87 1.79
CA GLU A 12 -0.36 10.05 1.98
C GLU A 12 -0.99 10.06 3.38
N GLU A 13 -1.58 8.94 3.80
CA GLU A 13 -2.31 8.85 5.07
C GLU A 13 -2.33 7.43 5.66
N VAL A 14 -2.47 7.36 6.99
CA VAL A 14 -2.48 6.10 7.76
C VAL A 14 -3.80 5.99 8.53
N PHE A 15 -4.51 4.89 8.33
CA PHE A 15 -5.76 4.56 9.01
C PHE A 15 -5.58 3.31 9.91
N PRO A 16 -6.50 3.04 10.85
CA PRO A 16 -6.38 1.86 11.72
C PRO A 16 -6.31 0.52 10.98
N ASP A 17 -6.87 0.42 9.77
CA ASP A 17 -7.04 -0.84 9.01
C ASP A 17 -6.32 -0.86 7.65
N TYR A 18 -5.82 0.27 7.16
CA TYR A 18 -5.05 0.37 5.90
C TYR A 18 -4.19 1.64 5.83
N ILE A 19 -3.30 1.69 4.85
CA ILE A 19 -2.59 2.91 4.44
C ILE A 19 -3.01 3.33 3.03
N LEU A 20 -2.94 4.62 2.78
CA LEU A 20 -3.15 5.24 1.47
C LEU A 20 -1.79 5.59 0.86
N VAL A 21 -1.50 4.99 -0.29
CA VAL A 21 -0.24 5.20 -1.04
C VAL A 21 -0.57 5.76 -2.42
N ASN A 22 0.06 6.86 -2.79
CA ASN A 22 -0.01 7.42 -4.14
C ASN A 22 1.17 6.96 -4.97
N MET A 23 0.88 6.35 -6.11
CA MET A 23 1.88 5.93 -7.08
C MET A 23 1.45 6.44 -8.46
N ASP A 24 2.21 7.38 -9.01
CA ASP A 24 1.99 7.99 -10.33
C ASP A 24 0.58 8.57 -10.52
N GLY A 25 -0.01 9.16 -9.47
CA GLY A 25 -1.35 9.75 -9.50
C GLY A 25 -2.49 8.72 -9.33
N GLN A 26 -2.15 7.46 -9.07
CA GLN A 26 -3.10 6.42 -8.69
C GLN A 26 -3.00 6.12 -7.19
N HIS A 27 -4.14 6.10 -6.51
CA HIS A 27 -4.23 5.83 -5.08
C HIS A 27 -4.46 4.34 -4.81
N TYR A 28 -3.70 3.80 -3.86
CA TYR A 28 -3.74 2.41 -3.43
C TYR A 28 -4.13 2.33 -1.96
N HIS A 29 -5.11 1.47 -1.66
CA HIS A 29 -5.48 1.12 -0.30
C HIS A 29 -4.77 -0.19 0.06
N VAL A 30 -3.74 -0.10 0.91
CA VAL A 30 -2.95 -1.27 1.31
C VAL A 30 -3.34 -1.66 2.73
N ARG A 31 -3.98 -2.83 2.87
CA ARG A 31 -4.31 -3.39 4.18
C ARG A 31 -3.08 -3.93 4.86
N TRP A 32 -3.04 -3.85 6.18
CA TRP A 32 -1.90 -4.33 6.99
C TRP A 32 -1.56 -5.79 6.74
N GLU A 33 -2.56 -6.67 6.56
CA GLU A 33 -2.34 -8.10 6.31
C GLU A 33 -1.73 -8.39 4.93
N GLY A 34 -1.70 -7.39 4.05
CA GLY A 34 -1.08 -7.49 2.72
C GLY A 34 0.39 -7.08 2.69
N ILE A 35 0.92 -6.51 3.78
CA ILE A 35 2.30 -6.00 3.84
C ILE A 35 3.21 -7.09 4.41
N VAL A 36 4.15 -7.56 3.59
CA VAL A 36 5.11 -8.59 3.99
C VAL A 36 6.38 -7.96 4.60
N TYR A 37 6.77 -6.79 4.11
CA TYR A 37 7.84 -5.93 4.65
C TYR A 37 7.49 -4.47 4.32
N ILE A 38 8.00 -3.52 5.12
CA ILE A 38 7.89 -2.06 4.88
C ILE A 38 9.29 -1.52 4.58
#